data_AF-W1XEY6-F1
#
_entry.id   AF-W1XEY6-F1
#
_cell.length_a   1.000
_cell.length_b   1.000
_cell.length_c   1.000
_cell.angle_alpha   90.00
_cell.angle_beta   90.00
_cell.angle_gamma   90.00
#
_symmetry.space_group_name_H-M   'P 1'
#
loop_
_entity.id
_entity.type
_entity.pdbx_description
1 polymer ?
#
loop_
_entity_poly.entity_id
_entity_poly.type
_entity_poly.pdbx_seq_one_letter_code
_entity_poly.pdbx_strand_id
1 'polypeptide(L)'
;DMFEFGRQYLDARSYRRLSAAHWSANNRERSLYNTLVKSGVPMFPFGSGAGGNVDGYGMMLHRALKPYEDMVSRGEKPFMALMKQSELQPIVNQVVS
;
A
#
# COMPACT_ATOMS: atom_id res chain seq x y z
N ASP A 1 -9.75 -23.07 -8.12
CA ASP A 1 -10.90 -23.05 -9.05
C ASP A 1 -11.31 -21.63 -9.45
N MET A 2 -11.93 -20.83 -8.57
CA MET A 2 -12.43 -19.49 -8.96
C MET A 2 -11.34 -18.50 -9.39
N PHE A 3 -10.18 -18.50 -8.72
CA PHE A 3 -9.05 -17.64 -9.11
C PHE A 3 -8.51 -17.98 -10.51
N GLU A 4 -8.33 -19.28 -10.77
CA GLU A 4 -7.83 -19.76 -12.06
C GLU A 4 -8.79 -19.42 -13.20
N PHE A 5 -10.10 -19.66 -12.99
CA PHE A 5 -11.14 -19.26 -13.93
C PHE A 5 -11.07 -17.76 -14.24
N GLY A 6 -11.02 -16.91 -13.22
CA GLY A 6 -10.95 -15.46 -13.39
C GLY A 6 -9.71 -15.02 -14.18
N ARG A 7 -8.56 -15.63 -13.89
CA ARG A 7 -7.31 -15.37 -14.63
C ARG A 7 -7.46 -15.73 -16.10
N GLN A 8 -7.88 -16.96 -16.41
CA GLN A 8 -8.05 -17.43 -17.79
C GLN A 8 -9.08 -16.57 -18.55
N TYR A 9 -10.18 -16.20 -17.89
CA TYR A 9 -11.23 -15.36 -18.45
C TYR A 9 -10.72 -13.98 -18.91
N LEU A 10 -9.87 -13.34 -18.10
CA LEU A 10 -9.30 -12.02 -18.38
C LEU A 10 -8.15 -12.08 -19.40
N ASP A 11 -7.30 -13.11 -19.30
CA ASP A 11 -6.20 -13.33 -20.26
C ASP A 11 -6.74 -13.50 -21.69
N ALA A 12 -7.86 -14.22 -21.85
CA ALA A 12 -8.54 -14.40 -23.14
C ALA A 12 -9.14 -13.11 -23.74
N ARG A 13 -9.20 -12.01 -22.97
CA ARG A 13 -9.79 -10.71 -23.36
C ARG A 13 -8.75 -9.59 -23.42
N SER A 14 -7.47 -9.95 -23.49
CA SER A 14 -6.35 -9.00 -23.57
C SER A 14 -6.25 -8.05 -22.38
N TYR A 15 -6.80 -8.42 -21.22
CA TYR A 15 -6.52 -7.70 -19.98
C TYR A 15 -5.11 -8.02 -19.52
N ARG A 16 -4.32 -6.99 -19.22
CA ARG A 16 -2.98 -7.16 -18.68
C ARG A 16 -3.05 -7.25 -17.16
N ARG A 17 -2.51 -8.32 -16.59
CA ARG A 17 -2.38 -8.50 -15.14
C ARG A 17 -1.34 -7.52 -14.56
N LEU A 18 -1.72 -6.78 -13.53
CA LEU A 18 -0.87 -5.81 -12.83
C LEU A 18 -0.37 -6.34 -11.48
N SER A 19 -1.14 -7.20 -10.82
CA SER A 19 -0.78 -7.79 -9.52
C SER A 19 -1.49 -9.12 -9.30
N ALA A 20 -1.39 -9.67 -8.08
CA ALA A 20 -2.12 -10.87 -7.70
C ALA A 20 -3.63 -10.76 -7.97
N ALA A 21 -4.23 -9.58 -7.74
CA ALA A 21 -5.67 -9.35 -7.77
C ALA A 21 -6.10 -8.12 -8.61
N HIS A 22 -5.22 -7.55 -9.44
CA HIS A 22 -5.55 -6.42 -10.32
C HIS A 22 -5.18 -6.72 -11.77
N TRP A 23 -6.06 -6.29 -12.68
CA TRP A 23 -5.90 -6.33 -14.13
C TRP A 23 -6.24 -4.96 -14.72
N SER A 24 -5.73 -4.71 -15.93
CA SER A 24 -5.98 -3.50 -16.71
C SER A 24 -6.51 -3.83 -18.09
N ALA A 25 -7.59 -3.18 -18.51
CA ALA A 25 -8.12 -3.16 -19.86
C ALA A 25 -7.33 -2.21 -20.77
N ASN A 26 -6.73 -1.15 -20.21
CA ASN A 26 -5.99 -0.15 -20.97
C ASN A 26 -4.91 0.56 -20.14
N ASN A 27 -4.13 1.41 -20.80
CA ASN A 27 -2.97 2.09 -20.21
C ASN A 27 -3.29 3.14 -19.14
N ARG A 28 -4.56 3.53 -18.94
CA ARG A 28 -4.96 4.45 -17.87
C ARG A 28 -5.08 3.73 -16.51
N GLU A 29 -5.37 2.44 -16.52
CA GLU A 29 -5.50 1.61 -15.33
C GLU A 29 -4.10 1.11 -14.90
N ARG A 30 -3.41 1.92 -14.09
CA ARG A 30 -2.00 1.71 -13.77
C ARG A 30 -1.73 1.13 -12.38
N SER A 31 -2.73 1.12 -11.48
CA SER A 31 -2.56 0.73 -10.08
C SER A 31 -1.44 1.52 -9.35
N LEU A 32 -1.31 2.81 -9.67
CA LEU A 32 -0.19 3.65 -9.23
C LEU A 32 0.07 3.56 -7.73
N TYR A 33 -0.99 3.61 -6.90
CA TYR A 33 -0.86 3.47 -5.46
C TYR A 33 -0.11 2.19 -5.08
N ASN A 34 -0.56 1.02 -5.56
CA ASN A 34 0.06 -0.26 -5.22
C ASN A 34 1.48 -0.37 -5.77
N THR A 35 1.71 0.10 -6.99
CA THR A 35 3.04 0.08 -7.61
C THR A 35 4.02 0.95 -6.84
N LEU A 36 3.63 2.18 -6.50
CA LEU A 36 4.50 3.13 -5.80
C LEU A 36 4.79 2.68 -4.36
N VAL A 37 3.77 2.21 -3.65
CA VAL A 37 3.92 1.64 -2.30
C VAL A 37 4.94 0.51 -2.30
N LYS A 38 4.81 -0.45 -3.21
CA LYS A 38 5.74 -1.59 -3.29
C LYS A 38 7.15 -1.18 -3.68
N SER A 39 7.30 -0.17 -4.56
CA SER A 39 8.61 0.37 -4.93
C SER A 39 9.30 1.16 -3.81
N GLY A 40 8.62 1.37 -2.67
CA GLY A 40 9.19 2.02 -1.50
C GLY A 40 9.27 3.54 -1.58
N VAL A 41 8.51 4.16 -2.47
CA VAL A 41 8.42 5.62 -2.55
C VAL A 41 7.91 6.18 -1.21
N PRO A 42 8.44 7.31 -0.71
CA PRO A 42 7.94 7.93 0.51
C PRO A 42 6.43 8.18 0.46
N MET A 43 5.75 7.78 1.53
CA MET A 43 4.30 7.78 1.65
C MET A 43 3.92 8.36 3.01
N PHE A 44 3.36 9.57 3.00
CA PHE A 44 2.87 10.24 4.19
C PHE A 44 1.44 9.79 4.51
N PRO A 45 1.18 9.13 5.65
CA PRO A 45 -0.16 8.68 5.99
C PRO A 45 -1.00 9.84 6.54
N PHE A 46 -2.25 9.91 6.06
CA PHE A 46 -3.28 10.83 6.55
C PHE A 46 -4.59 10.07 6.76
N GLY A 47 -5.30 10.40 7.83
CA GLY A 47 -6.55 9.72 8.18
C GLY A 47 -6.38 8.50 9.07
N SER A 48 -7.47 8.10 9.72
CA SER A 48 -7.48 6.93 10.61
C SER A 48 -7.17 5.65 9.84
N GLY A 49 -6.28 4.82 10.39
CA GLY A 49 -5.86 3.55 9.79
C GLY A 49 -4.93 3.67 8.59
N ALA A 50 -4.47 4.86 8.22
CA ALA A 50 -3.51 5.01 7.13
C ALA A 50 -2.12 4.48 7.53
N GLY A 51 -1.47 3.78 6.59
CA GLY A 51 -0.08 3.34 6.70
C GLY A 51 0.81 4.10 5.72
N GLY A 52 2.10 4.16 6.00
CA GLY A 52 3.07 4.81 5.14
C GLY A 52 4.50 4.56 5.58
N ASN A 53 5.44 5.14 4.86
CA ASN A 53 6.86 5.09 5.20
C ASN A 53 7.57 6.36 4.74
N VAL A 54 8.49 6.87 5.55
CA VAL A 54 9.32 8.04 5.23
C VAL A 54 10.68 7.86 5.92
N ASP A 55 11.77 8.19 5.23
CA ASP A 55 13.15 8.20 5.77
C ASP A 55 13.56 6.96 6.57
N GLY A 56 13.23 5.77 6.06
CA GLY A 56 13.60 4.51 6.71
C GLY A 56 12.72 4.14 7.90
N TYR A 57 11.57 4.81 8.10
CA TYR A 57 10.59 4.45 9.11
C TYR A 57 9.26 4.07 8.47
N GLY A 58 8.73 2.91 8.86
CA GLY A 58 7.37 2.49 8.57
C GLY A 58 6.43 2.96 9.69
N MET A 59 5.22 3.38 9.32
CA MET A 59 4.25 3.95 10.23
C MET A 59 2.83 3.48 9.93
N MET A 60 2.04 3.37 11.00
CA MET A 60 0.61 3.08 10.94
C MET A 60 -0.11 4.03 11.89
N LEU A 61 -1.17 4.69 11.42
CA LEU A 61 -2.01 5.55 12.23
C LEU A 61 -3.09 4.72 12.95
N HIS A 62 -3.60 5.23 14.07
CA HIS A 62 -4.67 4.59 14.82
C HIS A 62 -5.87 4.27 13.93
N ARG A 63 -6.27 2.99 13.93
CA ARG A 63 -7.41 2.46 13.18
C ARG A 63 -8.76 2.77 13.83
N ALA A 64 -8.78 2.83 15.15
CA ALA A 64 -9.98 3.24 15.89
C ALA A 64 -10.06 4.77 15.87
N LEU A 65 -11.25 5.29 15.58
CA LEU A 65 -11.48 6.73 15.47
C LEU A 65 -11.18 7.46 16.78
N LYS A 66 -11.64 6.92 17.93
CA LYS A 66 -11.50 7.60 19.20
C LYS A 66 -10.04 7.93 19.58
N PRO A 67 -9.09 6.97 19.60
CA PRO A 67 -7.68 7.29 19.83
C PRO A 67 -7.08 8.23 18.77
N TYR A 68 -7.47 8.07 17.49
CA TYR A 68 -6.99 8.93 16.41
C TYR A 68 -7.41 10.38 16.63
N GLU A 69 -8.70 10.62 16.87
CA GLU A 69 -9.28 11.94 17.09
C GLU A 69 -8.72 12.60 18.36
N ASP A 70 -8.58 11.84 19.45
CA ASP A 70 -8.05 12.36 20.71
C ASP A 70 -6.60 12.86 20.52
N MET A 71 -5.75 12.12 19.81
CA MET A 71 -4.38 12.55 19.50
C MET A 71 -4.35 13.77 18.58
N VAL A 72 -5.18 13.78 17.53
CA VAL A 72 -5.29 14.93 16.62
C VAL A 72 -5.72 16.19 17.37
N SER A 73 -6.67 16.07 18.31
CA SER A 73 -7.13 17.20 19.12
C SER A 73 -6.04 17.79 20.02
N ARG A 74 -5.05 16.98 20.40
CA ARG A 74 -3.84 17.41 21.14
C ARG A 74 -2.70 17.92 20.24
N GLY A 75 -2.89 17.92 18.91
CA GLY A 75 -1.83 18.28 17.97
C GLY A 75 -0.75 17.20 17.80
N GLU A 76 -1.03 15.98 18.23
CA GLU A 76 -0.10 14.84 18.13
C GLU A 76 -0.35 14.06 16.84
N LYS A 77 0.72 13.59 16.18
CA LYS A 77 0.57 12.65 15.06
C LYS A 77 0.02 11.32 15.61
N PRO A 78 -1.09 10.79 15.08
CA PRO A 78 -1.81 9.68 15.70
C PRO A 78 -1.20 8.30 15.37
N PHE A 79 0.09 8.12 15.68
CA PHE A 79 0.80 6.87 15.46
C PHE A 79 0.26 5.76 16.36
N MET A 80 -0.20 4.68 15.75
CA MET A 80 -0.40 3.39 16.41
C MET A 80 0.89 2.57 16.40
N ALA A 81 1.68 2.68 15.33
CA ALA A 81 3.00 2.07 15.24
C ALA A 81 3.94 2.99 14.45
N LEU A 82 5.20 3.05 14.90
CA LEU A 82 6.31 3.69 14.20
C LEU A 82 7.54 2.78 14.41
N MET A 83 8.12 2.31 13.32
CA MET A 83 9.21 1.32 13.36
C MET A 83 10.30 1.66 12.36
N LYS A 84 11.56 1.50 12.76
CA LYS A 84 12.68 1.57 11.81
C LYS A 84 12.58 0.38 10.85
N GLN A 85 12.69 0.66 9.56
CA GLN A 85 12.72 -0.35 8.51
C GLN A 85 14.04 -1.14 8.58
N SER A 86 14.00 -2.38 8.08
CA SER A 86 15.20 -3.18 7.92
C SER A 86 16.16 -2.51 6.94
N GLU A 87 17.46 -2.66 7.16
CA GLU A 87 18.50 -2.26 6.18
C GLU A 87 18.33 -3.01 4.84
N LEU A 88 17.61 -4.14 4.84
CA LEU A 88 17.27 -4.91 3.63
C LEU A 88 16.00 -4.41 2.92
N GLN A 89 15.30 -3.40 3.45
CA GLN A 89 14.05 -2.89 2.86
C GLN A 89 14.18 -2.48 1.38
N PRO A 90 15.28 -1.85 0.92
CA PRO A 90 15.45 -1.54 -0.50
C PRO A 90 15.44 -2.78 -1.40
N ILE A 91 15.99 -3.90 -0.93
CA ILE A 91 15.98 -5.17 -1.66
C ILE A 91 14.55 -5.73 -1.70
N VAL A 92 13.84 -5.71 -0.57
CA VAL A 92 12.44 -6.16 -0.48
C VAL A 92 11.56 -5.40 -1.47
N ASN A 93 11.74 -4.08 -1.58
CA ASN A 93 10.95 -3.22 -2.47
C ASN A 93 11.12 -3.57 -3.96
N GLN A 94 12.26 -4.15 -4.37
CA GLN A 94 12.51 -4.55 -5.76
C GLN A 94 12.02 -5.98 -6.07
N VAL A 95 11.97 -6.85 -5.08
CA VAL A 95 11.61 -8.27 -5.28
C VAL A 95 10.10 -8.50 -5.17
N VAL A 96 9.40 -7.69 -4.37
CA VAL A 96 7.96 -7.82 -4.11
C VAL A 96 7.11 -6.94 -5.06
N SER A 97 7.75 -6.05 -5.84
CA SER A 97 7.08 -5.12 -6.77
C SER A 97 6.32 -5.85 -7.88
#